data_AF-E4Y007-F1
#
_entry.id   AF-E4Y007-F1
#
_cell.length_a   1.000
_cell.length_b   1.000
_cell.length_c   1.000
_cell.angle_alpha   90.00
_cell.angle_beta   90.00
_cell.angle_gamma   90.00
#
_symmetry.space_group_name_H-M   'P 1'
#
loop_
_entity.id
_entity.type
_entity.pdbx_description
1 polymer ?
#
loop_
_entity_poly.entity_id
_entity_poly.type
_entity_poly.pdbx_seq_one_letter_code
_entity_poly.pdbx_strand_id
1 'polypeptide(L)'
;MIFSGCKFTESSVGVYAGSHESYKAFAPLFDKVIELYHCHGAKDLHQADMNFSKLDCPDLPVDEEEMIISTRVRIARNLAGYRLGT
;
A
#
# COMPACT_ATOMS: atom_id res chain seq x y z
N MET A 1 -11.01 -3.25 13.77
CA MET A 1 -9.92 -2.41 13.25
C MET A 1 -8.70 -2.42 14.16
N ILE A 2 -8.81 -2.06 15.45
CA ILE A 2 -7.66 -1.98 16.37
C ILE A 2 -7.30 -3.30 17.08
N PHE A 3 -8.12 -4.35 16.93
CA PHE A 3 -7.97 -5.60 17.69
C PHE A 3 -6.57 -6.21 17.59
N SER A 4 -5.96 -6.18 16.40
CA SER A 4 -4.59 -6.68 16.22
C SER A 4 -3.58 -5.90 17.04
N GLY A 5 -3.60 -4.56 16.99
CA GLY A 5 -2.68 -3.72 17.77
C GLY A 5 -2.93 -3.79 19.28
N CYS A 6 -4.17 -4.03 19.71
CA CYS A 6 -4.48 -4.26 21.13
C CYS A 6 -3.99 -5.63 21.62
N LYS A 7 -4.06 -6.66 20.76
CA LYS A 7 -3.65 -8.03 21.10
C LYS A 7 -2.13 -8.23 21.01
N PHE A 8 -1.50 -7.59 20.02
CA PHE A 8 -0.09 -7.69 19.70
C PHE A 8 0.51 -6.28 19.79
N THR A 9 0.84 -5.87 21.01
CA THR A 9 1.24 -4.49 21.36
C THR A 9 2.56 -4.05 20.73
N GLU A 10 3.35 -5.00 20.24
CA GLU A 10 4.57 -4.81 19.46
C GLU A 10 4.32 -4.50 17.97
N SER A 11 3.05 -4.48 17.53
CA SER A 11 2.68 -4.12 16.17
C SER A 11 3.13 -2.71 15.82
N SER A 12 3.81 -2.54 14.68
CA SER A 12 4.23 -1.22 14.20
C SER A 12 3.06 -0.32 13.77
N VAL A 13 1.96 -0.91 13.29
CA VAL A 13 0.76 -0.17 12.84
C VAL A 13 -0.49 -0.61 13.62
N GLY A 14 -0.79 -1.93 13.65
CA GLY A 14 -1.82 -2.50 14.51
C GLY A 14 -3.28 -2.22 14.13
N VAL A 15 -3.55 -1.51 13.04
CA VAL A 15 -4.91 -1.20 12.56
C VAL A 15 -5.18 -1.78 11.18
N TYR A 16 -6.39 -2.32 10.99
CA TYR A 16 -6.87 -2.89 9.73
C TYR A 16 -8.27 -2.35 9.41
N ALA A 17 -8.48 -1.85 8.20
CA ALA A 17 -9.79 -1.43 7.73
C ALA A 17 -10.60 -2.64 7.25
N GLY A 18 -11.82 -2.82 7.76
CA GLY A 18 -12.69 -3.94 7.35
C GLY A 18 -13.51 -3.65 6.08
N SER A 19 -13.57 -2.39 5.65
CA SER A 19 -14.30 -1.96 4.47
C SER A 19 -13.78 -0.61 3.98
N HIS A 20 -14.13 -0.24 2.75
CA HIS A 20 -13.84 1.08 2.19
C HIS A 20 -14.38 2.21 3.08
N GLU A 21 -15.60 2.08 3.60
CA GLU A 21 -16.23 3.08 4.46
C GLU A 21 -15.57 3.21 5.83
N SER A 22 -14.77 2.22 6.27
CA SER A 22 -14.02 2.32 7.52
C SER A 22 -13.02 3.49 7.51
N TYR A 23 -12.42 3.78 6.35
CA TYR A 23 -11.50 4.92 6.21
C TYR A 23 -12.20 6.27 6.41
N LYS A 24 -13.48 6.38 6.08
CA LYS A 24 -14.27 7.61 6.28
C LYS A 24 -14.86 7.69 7.67
N ALA A 25 -15.52 6.62 8.12
CA ALA A 25 -16.20 6.58 9.42
C ALA A 25 -15.22 6.76 10.59
N PHE A 26 -13.97 6.34 10.41
CA PHE A 26 -12.90 6.45 11.40
C PHE A 26 -11.71 7.28 10.89
N ALA A 27 -11.97 8.25 10.01
CA ALA A 27 -10.96 9.15 9.45
C ALA A 27 -10.04 9.79 10.51
N PRO A 28 -10.54 10.27 11.68
CA PRO A 28 -9.66 10.86 12.69
C PRO A 28 -8.54 9.92 13.22
N LEU A 29 -8.72 8.60 13.09
CA LEU A 29 -7.70 7.60 13.38
C LEU A 29 -6.88 7.26 12.14
N PHE A 30 -7.54 6.87 11.04
CA PHE A 30 -6.84 6.40 9.84
C PHE A 30 -6.00 7.49 9.18
N ASP A 31 -6.48 8.73 9.11
CA ASP A 31 -5.73 9.83 8.48
C ASP A 31 -4.41 10.07 9.21
N LYS A 32 -4.44 10.06 10.55
CA LYS A 32 -3.22 10.21 11.36
C LYS A 32 -2.25 9.05 11.18
N VAL A 33 -2.76 7.82 11.12
CA VAL A 33 -1.92 6.63 10.92
C VAL A 33 -1.29 6.65 9.52
N ILE A 34 -2.07 6.98 8.49
CA ILE A 34 -1.59 7.08 7.10
C ILE A 34 -0.55 8.18 6.97
N GLU A 35 -0.81 9.37 7.51
CA GLU A 35 0.11 10.50 7.46
C GLU A 35 1.43 10.19 8.18
N LEU A 36 1.37 9.57 9.36
CA LEU A 36 2.58 9.19 10.10
C LEU A 36 3.40 8.11 9.38
N TYR A 37 2.74 7.12 8.77
CA TYR A 37 3.44 5.99 8.15
C TYR A 37 3.92 6.29 6.72
N HIS A 38 3.14 7.06 5.95
CA HIS A 38 3.40 7.32 4.53
C HIS A 38 3.89 8.75 4.23
N CYS A 39 3.91 9.66 5.22
CA CYS A 39 4.14 11.09 5.01
C CYS A 39 3.16 11.68 3.96
N HIS A 40 1.92 11.17 3.95
CA HIS A 40 0.88 11.51 2.98
C HIS A 40 -0.37 11.97 3.74
N GLY A 41 -0.70 13.25 3.62
CA GLY A 41 -1.80 13.88 4.33
C GLY A 41 -3.17 13.54 3.74
N ALA A 42 -4.23 13.80 4.50
CA ALA A 42 -5.61 13.50 4.11
C ALA A 42 -6.09 14.24 2.84
N LYS A 43 -5.42 15.34 2.47
CA LYS A 43 -5.74 16.13 1.28
C LYS A 43 -4.81 15.86 0.09
N ASP A 44 -3.78 15.04 0.29
CA ASP A 44 -2.80 14.77 -0.75
C ASP A 44 -3.38 13.80 -1.79
N LEU A 45 -3.08 14.05 -3.06
CA LEU A 45 -3.63 13.28 -4.16
C LEU A 45 -2.69 12.13 -4.53
N HIS A 46 -3.16 10.88 -4.41
CA HIS A 46 -2.47 9.73 -4.97
C HIS A 46 -2.90 9.51 -6.43
N GLN A 47 -1.95 9.53 -7.36
CA GLN A 47 -2.18 9.20 -8.77
C GLN A 47 -1.71 7.79 -9.08
N ALA A 48 -2.63 6.92 -9.50
CA ALA A 48 -2.30 5.57 -9.95
C ALA A 48 -2.17 5.54 -11.48
N ASP A 49 -1.06 5.01 -11.98
CA ASP A 49 -0.82 4.78 -13.41
C ASP A 49 -0.35 3.32 -13.62
N MET A 50 -1.08 2.59 -14.46
CA MET A 50 -0.80 1.19 -14.79
C MET A 50 -0.40 1.04 -16.27
N ASN A 51 -0.16 2.14 -16.98
CA ASN A 51 0.25 2.10 -18.39
C ASN A 51 1.73 1.73 -18.49
N PHE A 52 2.01 0.45 -18.75
CA PHE A 52 3.38 -0.06 -18.88
C PHE A 52 4.15 0.58 -20.05
N SER A 53 3.46 1.09 -21.08
CA SER A 53 4.11 1.70 -22.24
C SER A 53 4.76 3.05 -21.94
N LYS A 54 4.54 3.62 -20.74
CA LYS A 54 5.23 4.82 -20.26
C LYS A 54 6.57 4.51 -19.58
N LEU A 55 6.85 3.24 -19.32
CA LEU A 55 8.10 2.82 -18.71
C LEU A 55 9.19 2.78 -19.77
N ASP A 56 10.31 3.43 -19.48
CA ASP A 56 11.55 3.26 -20.24
C ASP A 56 12.39 2.19 -19.53
N CYS A 57 12.43 1.00 -20.12
CA CYS A 57 13.13 -0.16 -19.57
C CYS A 57 13.99 -0.76 -20.68
N PRO A 58 15.14 -0.13 -21.01
CA PRO A 58 16.06 -0.68 -21.99
C PRO A 58 16.66 -2.00 -21.50
N ASP A 59 17.14 -2.81 -22.44
CA ASP A 59 17.91 -4.00 -22.10
C ASP A 59 19.14 -3.61 -21.30
N LEU A 60 19.44 -4.40 -20.27
CA LEU A 60 20.61 -4.18 -19.44
C LEU A 60 21.88 -4.59 -20.19
N PRO A 61 23.02 -3.92 -19.96
CA PRO A 61 24.32 -4.42 -20.38
C PRO A 61 24.53 -5.86 -19.89
N VAL A 62 25.18 -6.70 -20.71
CA VAL A 62 25.35 -8.14 -20.42
C VAL A 62 26.04 -8.38 -19.07
N ASP A 63 27.02 -7.54 -18.72
CA ASP A 63 27.73 -7.60 -17.44
C ASP A 63 26.85 -7.22 -16.24
N GLU A 64 25.84 -6.39 -16.43
CA GLU A 64 24.85 -6.05 -15.38
C GLU A 64 23.75 -7.10 -15.29
N GLU A 65 23.32 -7.66 -16.42
CA GLU A 65 22.31 -8.73 -16.47
C GLU A 65 22.81 -10.01 -15.76
N GLU A 66 24.06 -10.41 -15.99
CA GLU A 66 24.67 -11.59 -15.33
C GLU A 66 24.72 -11.46 -13.79
N MET A 67 24.66 -10.23 -13.27
CA MET A 67 24.65 -9.97 -11.83
C MET A 67 23.24 -10.05 -11.21
N ILE A 68 22.18 -10.06 -12.02
CA ILE A 68 20.80 -10.06 -11.54
C ILE A 68 20.27 -11.49 -11.44
N ILE A 69 20.01 -11.92 -10.21
CA ILE A 69 19.48 -13.26 -9.93
C ILE A 69 17.97 -13.35 -10.20
N SER A 70 17.20 -12.30 -9.86
CA SER A 70 15.75 -12.25 -10.12
C SER A 70 15.17 -10.84 -9.97
N THR A 71 14.01 -10.61 -10.60
CA THR A 71 13.20 -9.39 -10.42
C THR A 71 11.77 -9.77 -10.07
N ARG A 72 11.15 -9.05 -9.11
CA ARG A 72 9.77 -9.31 -8.69
C ARG A 72 9.02 -8.02 -8.39
N VAL A 73 7.89 -7.83 -9.07
CA VAL A 73 6.93 -6.74 -8.81
C VAL A 73 5.63 -7.34 -8.29
N ARG A 74 5.11 -6.81 -7.16
CA ARG A 74 3.82 -7.24 -6.59
C ARG A 74 2.96 -6.04 -6.26
N ILE A 75 1.68 -6.13 -6.62
CA ILE A 75 0.68 -5.10 -6.38
C ILE A 75 -0.50 -5.73 -5.65
N ALA A 76 -1.10 -5.01 -4.68
CA ALA A 76 -2.30 -5.45 -3.98
C ALA A 76 -3.54 -4.68 -4.49
N ARG A 77 -4.65 -5.40 -4.64
CA ARG A 77 -5.96 -4.86 -5.05
C ARG A 77 -7.07 -5.58 -4.28
N ASN A 78 -8.19 -4.89 -4.10
CA ASN A 78 -9.45 -5.46 -3.60
C ASN A 78 -10.53 -5.25 -4.66
N LEU A 79 -11.52 -6.15 -4.73
CA LEU A 79 -12.63 -6.03 -5.67
C LEU A 79 -13.63 -4.96 -5.20
N ALA A 80 -14.13 -4.17 -6.16
CA ALA A 80 -15.20 -3.22 -5.90
C ALA A 80 -16.48 -3.94 -5.44
N GLY A 81 -17.21 -3.34 -4.49
CA GLY A 81 -18.46 -3.89 -3.95
C GLY A 81 -18.28 -4.93 -2.84
N TYR A 82 -17.05 -5.31 -2.51
CA TYR A 82 -16.77 -6.27 -1.43
C TYR A 82 -16.07 -5.61 -0.23
N ARG A 83 -16.18 -6.27 0.92
CA ARG A 83 -15.44 -5.90 2.13
C ARG A 83 -13.95 -6.13 1.90
N LEU A 84 -13.12 -5.39 2.64
CA LEU A 84 -11.68 -5.57 2.57
C LEU A 84 -11.29 -6.82 3.35
N GLY A 85 -10.25 -7.51 2.89
CA GLY A 85 -9.69 -8.64 3.63
C GLY A 85 -9.16 -8.17 4.98
N THR A 86 -9.51 -8.90 6.03
CA THR A 86 -8.93 -8.78 7.38
C THR A 86 -7.95 -9.92 7.63
#